data_AF-A0A358E2W2-F1
#
_entry.id   AF-A0A358E2W2-F1
#
_cell.length_a   1.000
_cell.length_b   1.000
_cell.length_c   1.000
_cell.angle_alpha   90.00
_cell.angle_beta   90.00
_cell.angle_gamma   90.00
#
_symmetry.space_group_name_H-M   'P 1'
#
loop_
_entity.id
_entity.type
_entity.pdbx_description
1 polymer ?
#
loop_
_entity_poly.entity_id
_entity_poly.type
_entity_poly.pdbx_seq_one_letter_code
_entity_poly.pdbx_strand_id
1 'polypeptide(L)' 'MRAVKRSRLSFQTLNKGLVCNGQDMLTFALTHNASTTGKLIARRTNADSATLTAKR' A
#
# COMPACT_ATOMS: atom_id res chain seq x y z
N MET A 1 -6.14 7.58 -7.66
CA MET A 1 -5.35 6.54 -8.37
C MET A 1 -4.87 6.94 -9.79
N ARG A 2 -5.06 8.19 -10.25
CA ARG A 2 -4.51 8.62 -11.56
C ARG A 2 -2.98 8.72 -11.56
N ALA A 3 -2.37 9.07 -10.43
CA ALA A 3 -0.92 9.21 -10.28
C ALA A 3 -0.17 7.91 -10.62
N VAL A 4 -0.59 6.77 -10.06
CA VAL A 4 0.05 5.46 -10.33
C VAL A 4 -0.07 5.04 -11.79
N LYS A 5 -1.23 5.26 -12.42
CA LYS A 5 -1.39 4.98 -13.86
C LYS A 5 -0.51 5.89 -14.71
N ARG A 6 -0.39 7.17 -14.36
CA ARG A 6 0.44 8.14 -15.10
C ARG A 6 1.94 7.85 -14.96
N SER A 7 2.39 7.30 -13.83
CA SER A 7 3.79 6.92 -13.63
C SER A 7 4.19 5.64 -14.36
N ARG A 8 3.25 4.90 -14.96
CA ARG A 8 3.48 3.60 -15.63
C ARG A 8 4.15 2.55 -14.73
N LEU A 9 4.09 2.75 -13.41
CA LEU A 9 4.61 1.81 -12.42
C LEU A 9 3.50 0.91 -11.92
N SER A 10 3.82 -0.37 -11.70
CA SER A 10 2.90 -1.31 -11.07
C SER A 10 2.78 -1.02 -9.57
N PHE A 11 1.67 -1.42 -8.95
CA PHE A 11 1.52 -1.35 -7.50
C PHE A 11 2.57 -2.19 -6.77
N GLN A 12 2.97 -3.34 -7.32
CA GLN A 12 4.06 -4.12 -6.76
C GLN A 12 5.40 -3.38 -6.82
N THR A 13 5.70 -2.72 -7.93
CA THR A 13 6.94 -1.94 -8.09
C THR A 13 6.98 -0.79 -7.11
N LEU A 14 5.88 -0.06 -6.95
CA LEU A 14 5.79 1.03 -6.00
C LEU A 14 5.88 0.52 -4.56
N ASN A 15 5.24 -0.59 -4.22
CA ASN A 15 5.31 -1.15 -2.88
C ASN A 15 6.71 -1.66 -2.50
N LYS A 16 7.48 -2.15 -3.48
CA LYS A 16 8.85 -2.63 -3.27
C LYS A 16 9.93 -1.54 -3.31
N GLY A 17 9.72 -0.49 -4.11
CA GLY A 17 10.75 0.51 -4.43
C GLY A 17 10.46 1.93 -3.93
N LEU A 18 9.21 2.25 -3.62
CA LEU A 18 8.81 3.57 -3.12
C LEU A 18 8.44 3.44 -1.64
N VAL A 19 9.45 3.55 -0.79
CA VAL A 19 9.28 3.65 0.67
C VAL A 19 8.75 5.04 1.01
N CYS A 20 7.51 5.12 1.49
CA CYS A 20 6.96 6.34 2.09
C CYS A 20 7.57 6.48 3.49
N ASN A 21 8.49 7.42 3.69
CA ASN A 21 9.14 7.65 4.99
C ASN A 21 9.79 6.38 5.59
N GLY A 22 10.39 5.53 4.74
CA GLY A 22 11.00 4.26 5.17
C GLY A 22 10.00 3.10 5.38
N GLN A 23 8.71 3.31 5.15
CA GLN A 23 7.67 2.28 5.23
C GLN A 23 7.14 1.93 3.83
N ASP A 24 6.79 0.68 3.58
CA ASP A 24 6.08 0.33 2.35
C ASP A 24 4.69 0.99 2.30
N MET A 25 4.11 1.08 1.11
CA MET A 25 2.87 1.82 0.89
C MET A 25 1.69 1.27 1.71
N LEU A 26 1.64 -0.04 1.93
CA LEU A 26 0.56 -0.66 2.71
C LEU A 26 0.73 -0.29 4.19
N THR A 27 1.94 -0.44 4.73
CA THR A 27 2.26 -0.05 6.12
C THR A 27 1.95 1.42 6.36
N PHE A 28 2.44 2.31 5.48
CA PHE A 28 2.19 3.76 5.58
C PHE A 28 0.68 4.10 5.53
N ALA A 29 -0.08 3.46 4.64
CA ALA A 29 -1.51 3.71 4.53
C ALA A 29 -2.25 3.33 5.82
N LEU A 30 -1.84 2.26 6.49
CA LEU A 30 -2.50 1.83 7.72
C LEU A 30 -2.05 2.61 8.95
N THR A 31 -0.78 2.99 9.07
CA THR A 31 -0.28 3.83 10.16
C THR A 31 -0.89 5.23 10.16
N HIS A 32 -1.24 5.74 8.97
CA HIS A 32 -1.87 7.06 8.80
C HIS A 32 -3.40 7.02 8.64
N ASN A 33 -4.08 5.96 9.11
CA ASN A 33 -5.55 5.81 9.06
C ASN A 33 -6.18 5.85 7.65
N ALA A 34 -5.40 5.67 6.58
CA ALA A 34 -5.87 5.62 5.19
C ALA A 34 -6.36 4.20 4.81
N SER A 35 -7.30 3.66 5.59
CA SER A 35 -7.78 2.28 5.51
C SER A 35 -8.38 1.89 4.15
N THR A 36 -9.10 2.79 3.47
CA THR A 36 -9.60 2.58 2.10
C THR A 36 -8.46 2.42 1.09
N THR A 37 -7.40 3.22 1.24
CA THR A 37 -6.20 3.14 0.40
C THR A 37 -5.43 1.87 0.69
N GLY A 38 -5.29 1.48 1.96
CA GLY A 38 -4.66 0.22 2.37
C GLY A 38 -5.34 -1.01 1.76
N LYS A 39 -6.68 -1.09 1.82
CA LYS A 39 -7.45 -2.19 1.19
C LYS A 39 -7.22 -2.27 -0.32
N LEU A 40 -7.12 -1.11 -0.98
CA LEU A 40 -6.90 -1.05 -2.42
C LEU A 40 -5.48 -1.47 -2.81
N ILE A 41 -4.47 -1.08 -2.02
CA ILE A 41 -3.08 -1.51 -2.20
C ILE A 41 -2.98 -3.01 -2.01
N ALA A 42 -3.51 -3.56 -0.91
CA ALA A 42 -3.50 -5.00 -0.61
C ALA A 42 -4.08 -5.84 -1.76
N ARG A 43 -5.25 -5.45 -2.28
CA ARG A 43 -5.88 -6.11 -3.46
C ARG A 43 -5.02 -6.04 -4.72
N ARG A 44 -4.22 -5.00 -4.89
CA ARG A 44 -3.41 -4.77 -6.10
C ARG A 44 -2.02 -5.38 -6.02
N THR A 45 -1.52 -5.62 -4.81
CA THR A 45 -0.22 -6.24 -4.58
C THR A 45 -0.33 -7.74 -4.33
N ASN A 46 -1.55 -8.30 -4.20
CA ASN A 46 -1.81 -9.62 -3.62
C ASN A 46 -1.16 -9.77 -2.23
N ALA A 47 -0.96 -8.65 -1.53
CA ALA A 47 -0.54 -8.69 -0.13
C ALA A 47 -1.78 -8.99 0.71
N ASP A 48 -1.66 -9.97 1.60
CA ASP A 48 -2.76 -10.35 2.45
C ASP A 48 -3.10 -9.20 3.40
N SER A 49 -4.24 -8.55 3.12
CA SER A 49 -4.81 -7.50 3.97
C SER A 49 -5.07 -7.98 5.41
N ALA A 50 -5.02 -9.30 5.67
CA ALA A 50 -5.12 -9.88 7.01
C ALA A 50 -3.89 -9.62 7.90
N THR A 51 -2.72 -9.26 7.33
CA THR A 51 -1.50 -9.09 8.14
C THR A 51 -1.47 -7.83 9.00
N LEU A 52 -2.42 -6.90 8.83
CA LEU A 52 -2.48 -5.65 9.60
C LEU A 52 -3.78 -5.48 10.38
N THR A 53 -4.55 -6.57 10.57
CA THR A 53 -5.38 -6.71 11.77
C THR A 53 -4.53 -7.29 12.90
N ALA A 54 -3.37 -6.70 13.16
CA ALA A 54 -2.66 -6.93 14.41
C ALA A 54 -3.61 -6.49 15.52
N LYS A 55 -4.20 -7.51 16.17
CA LYS A 55 -5.05 -7.44 17.35
C LYS A 55 -4.39 -6.48 18.33
N ARG A 56 -5.07 -5.37 18.65
CA ARG A 56 -4.76 -4.62 19.88
C ARG A 56 -5.18 -5.47 21.08
#